data_AF-A0A7S6W2D2-F1
#
_entry.id   AF-A0A7S6W2D2-F1
#
_cell.length_a   1.000
_cell.length_b   1.000
_cell.length_c   1.000
_cell.angle_alpha   90.00
_cell.angle_beta   90.00
_cell.angle_gamma   90.00
#
_symmetry.space_group_name_H-M   'P 1'
#
loop_
_entity.id
_entity.type
_entity.pdbx_description
1 polymer ?
#
loop_
_entity_poly.entity_id
_entity_poly.type
_entity_poly.pdbx_seq_one_letter_code
_entity_poly.pdbx_strand_id
1 'polypeptide(L)'
;MINRLFHCEYNPQKYHCVHFVIEAARVLYGKDYSASFIGLTGSLDETVKTSRSTIIKNKRIDRPIEGCIVLMSYHNESSHVGLFYRQRIFHLTEKGVQRITLEQAKPMFKRMRFYEPNLHH
;
A
#
# COMPACT_ATOMS: atom_id res chain seq x y z
N MET A 1 11.91 -0.95 -15.13
CA MET A 1 10.76 -0.95 -16.07
C MET A 1 9.51 -1.37 -15.31
N ILE A 2 8.41 -0.60 -15.38
CA ILE A 2 7.18 -0.82 -14.60
C ILE A 2 6.59 -2.23 -14.75
N ASN A 3 6.84 -2.91 -15.89
CA ASN A 3 6.37 -4.27 -16.18
C ASN A 3 6.74 -5.29 -15.09
N ARG A 4 7.89 -5.11 -14.42
CA ARG A 4 8.30 -6.01 -13.33
C ARG A 4 7.30 -6.02 -12.17
N LEU A 5 6.66 -4.87 -11.90
CA LEU A 5 5.67 -4.77 -10.82
C LEU A 5 4.44 -5.64 -11.08
N PHE A 6 4.11 -5.96 -12.33
CA PHE A 6 2.96 -6.82 -12.63
C PHE A 6 3.26 -8.32 -12.46
N HIS A 7 4.53 -8.69 -12.36
CA HIS A 7 4.97 -10.07 -12.16
C HIS A 7 5.22 -10.39 -10.68
N CYS A 8 4.95 -9.44 -9.77
CA CYS A 8 5.05 -9.68 -8.34
C CYS A 8 3.95 -10.64 -7.89
N GLU A 9 4.35 -11.73 -7.25
CA GLU A 9 3.44 -12.74 -6.71
C GLU A 9 3.25 -12.56 -5.21
N TYR A 10 2.02 -12.77 -4.76
CA TYR A 10 1.69 -12.68 -3.36
C TYR A 10 2.19 -13.91 -2.60
N ASN A 11 2.94 -13.65 -1.54
CA ASN A 11 3.40 -14.63 -0.58
C ASN A 11 3.12 -14.10 0.85
N PRO A 12 2.21 -14.71 1.62
CA PRO A 12 1.80 -14.20 2.92
C PRO A 12 2.94 -14.15 3.96
N GLN A 13 4.00 -14.93 3.77
CA GLN A 13 5.18 -14.94 4.67
C GLN A 13 6.32 -14.06 4.17
N LYS A 14 6.48 -13.90 2.85
CA LYS A 14 7.67 -13.28 2.25
C LYS A 14 7.42 -11.99 1.49
N TYR A 15 6.24 -11.81 0.89
CA TYR A 15 5.96 -10.71 -0.03
C TYR A 15 4.47 -10.42 -0.15
N HIS A 16 4.01 -9.35 0.48
CA HIS A 16 2.59 -8.98 0.51
C HIS A 16 2.42 -7.49 0.17
N CYS A 17 1.24 -6.92 0.43
CA CYS A 17 0.88 -5.57 -0.02
C CYS A 17 1.84 -4.46 0.42
N VAL A 18 2.39 -4.52 1.65
CA VAL A 18 3.38 -3.55 2.12
C VAL A 18 4.68 -3.62 1.34
N HIS A 19 5.24 -4.82 1.17
CA HIS A 19 6.45 -5.07 0.39
C HIS A 19 6.29 -4.57 -1.05
N PHE A 20 5.14 -4.84 -1.66
CA PHE A 20 4.81 -4.35 -2.98
C PHE A 20 4.77 -2.82 -3.05
N VAL A 21 4.17 -2.13 -2.07
CA VAL A 21 4.14 -0.65 -2.05
C VAL A 21 5.54 -0.06 -1.97
N ILE A 22 6.42 -0.64 -1.14
CA ILE A 22 7.82 -0.21 -1.03
C ILE A 22 8.55 -0.42 -2.36
N GLU A 23 8.42 -1.59 -2.99
CA GLU A 23 9.05 -1.87 -4.28
C GLU A 23 8.48 -0.97 -5.39
N ALA A 24 7.16 -0.79 -5.44
CA ALA A 24 6.50 0.07 -6.40
C ALA A 24 6.95 1.53 -6.25
N ALA A 25 7.08 2.03 -5.03
CA ALA A 25 7.59 3.38 -4.78
C ALA A 25 9.04 3.55 -5.26
N ARG A 26 9.90 2.55 -5.01
CA ARG A 26 11.28 2.54 -5.49
C ARG A 26 11.35 2.53 -7.02
N VAL A 27 10.55 1.69 -7.67
CA VAL A 27 10.53 1.55 -9.14
C VAL A 27 9.92 2.76 -9.85
N LEU A 28 8.85 3.34 -9.30
CA LEU A 28 8.08 4.40 -9.96
C LEU A 28 8.59 5.81 -9.62
N TYR A 29 9.04 6.02 -8.39
CA TYR A 29 9.41 7.34 -7.89
C TYR A 29 10.87 7.43 -7.44
N GLY A 30 11.64 6.32 -7.44
CA GLY A 30 13.01 6.31 -6.95
C GLY A 30 13.12 6.55 -5.44
N LYS A 31 12.04 6.36 -4.69
CA LYS A 31 11.95 6.68 -3.26
C LYS A 31 11.79 5.43 -2.42
N ASP A 32 12.42 5.41 -1.25
CA ASP A 32 12.26 4.32 -0.29
C ASP A 32 11.18 4.65 0.74
N TYR A 33 10.10 3.87 0.73
CA TYR A 33 8.98 4.06 1.66
C TYR A 33 9.11 3.15 2.90
N SER A 34 10.19 2.38 3.04
CA SER A 34 10.39 1.45 4.16
C SER A 34 10.20 2.13 5.53
N ALA A 35 10.62 3.39 5.67
CA ALA A 35 10.44 4.20 6.87
C ALA A 35 8.95 4.43 7.25
N SER A 36 8.06 4.49 6.25
CA SER A 36 6.61 4.58 6.44
C SER A 36 5.99 3.29 7.00
N PHE A 37 6.77 2.21 7.00
CA PHE A 37 6.31 0.86 7.32
C PHE A 37 7.21 0.17 8.36
N ILE A 38 7.96 0.94 9.17
CA ILE A 38 8.80 0.39 10.24
C ILE A 38 7.95 -0.47 11.19
N GLY A 39 8.41 -1.71 11.42
CA GLY A 39 7.71 -2.73 12.23
C GLY A 39 6.77 -3.65 11.43
N LEU A 40 6.74 -3.56 10.10
CA LEU A 40 5.79 -4.26 9.21
C LEU A 40 6.42 -5.26 8.24
N THR A 41 7.66 -5.65 8.47
CA THR A 41 8.36 -6.65 7.64
C THR A 41 8.14 -8.08 8.14
N GLY A 42 7.20 -8.29 9.07
CA GLY A 42 6.81 -9.59 9.61
C GLY A 42 5.67 -10.25 8.82
N SER A 43 5.14 -11.35 9.38
CA SER A 43 4.01 -12.10 8.84
C SER A 43 2.76 -11.22 8.64
N LEU A 44 1.92 -11.56 7.66
CA LEU A 44 0.72 -10.78 7.27
C LEU A 44 -0.14 -10.33 8.46
N ASP A 45 -0.40 -11.19 9.46
CA ASP A 45 -1.29 -10.86 10.59
C ASP A 45 -0.73 -9.76 11.49
N GLU A 46 0.58 -9.79 11.76
CA GLU A 46 1.29 -8.75 12.51
C GLU A 46 1.41 -7.47 11.69
N THR A 47 1.71 -7.61 10.40
CA THR A 47 1.86 -6.49 9.49
C THR A 47 0.54 -5.75 9.29
N VAL A 48 -0.60 -6.43 9.17
CA VAL A 48 -1.89 -5.76 8.94
C VAL A 48 -2.35 -4.95 10.16
N LYS A 49 -2.19 -5.49 11.38
CA LYS A 49 -2.53 -4.77 12.63
C LYS A 49 -1.57 -3.61 12.87
N THR A 50 -0.28 -3.84 12.67
CA THR A 50 0.76 -2.83 12.90
C THR A 50 0.73 -1.76 11.81
N SER A 51 0.27 -2.08 10.58
CA SER A 51 0.20 -1.14 9.44
C SER A 51 -0.61 0.08 9.81
N ARG A 52 -1.73 -0.13 10.49
CA ARG A 52 -2.56 0.97 10.95
C ARG A 52 -1.81 1.87 11.92
N SER A 53 -1.07 1.32 12.87
CA SER A 53 -0.33 2.07 13.90
C SER A 53 0.87 2.83 13.34
N THR A 54 1.63 2.23 12.42
CA THR A 54 2.81 2.87 11.81
C THR A 54 2.42 3.91 10.77
N ILE A 55 1.44 3.61 9.90
CA ILE A 55 0.96 4.57 8.88
C ILE A 55 0.30 5.79 9.54
N ILE A 56 -0.23 5.69 10.76
CA ILE A 56 -0.73 6.87 11.50
C ILE A 56 0.37 7.92 11.76
N LYS A 57 1.66 7.53 11.81
CA LYS A 57 2.77 8.49 11.91
C LYS A 57 2.99 9.29 10.63
N ASN A 58 2.46 8.82 9.51
CA ASN A 58 2.52 9.55 8.25
C ASN A 58 1.50 10.69 8.24
N LYS A 59 1.82 11.76 7.52
CA LYS A 59 0.90 12.90 7.37
C LYS A 59 -0.32 12.46 6.56
N ARG A 60 -1.49 12.45 7.21
CA ARG A 60 -2.76 12.17 6.55
C ARG A 60 -3.15 13.34 5.63
N ILE A 61 -3.67 13.01 4.46
CA ILE A 61 -4.18 13.98 3.47
C ILE A 61 -5.63 13.65 3.10
N ASP A 62 -6.40 14.69 2.74
CA ASP A 62 -7.83 14.54 2.44
C ASP A 62 -8.08 14.06 1.01
N ARG A 63 -7.17 14.36 0.09
CA ARG A 63 -7.23 13.96 -1.32
C ARG A 63 -5.99 13.16 -1.69
N PRO A 64 -6.13 12.09 -2.50
CA PRO A 64 -4.97 11.33 -2.95
C PRO A 64 -4.10 12.19 -3.87
N ILE A 65 -2.79 12.12 -3.66
CA ILE A 65 -1.78 12.72 -4.51
C ILE A 65 -0.88 11.61 -5.06
N GLU A 66 -0.23 11.86 -6.19
CA GLU A 66 0.69 10.89 -6.78
C GLU A 66 1.78 10.47 -5.78
N GLY A 67 1.95 9.16 -5.65
CA GLY A 67 2.90 8.55 -4.73
C GLY A 67 2.43 8.45 -3.29
N CYS A 68 1.20 8.85 -2.95
CA CYS A 68 0.68 8.66 -1.60
C CYS A 68 0.38 7.18 -1.29
N ILE A 69 0.48 6.83 -0.01
CA ILE A 69 0.08 5.52 0.51
C ILE A 69 -1.44 5.56 0.72
N VAL A 70 -2.12 4.55 0.18
CA VAL A 70 -3.56 4.36 0.32
C VAL A 70 -3.80 3.22 1.29
N LEU A 71 -4.26 3.55 2.50
CA LEU A 71 -4.72 2.56 3.47
C LEU A 71 -6.20 2.28 3.23
N MET A 72 -6.50 1.04 2.94
CA MET A 72 -7.84 0.55 2.64
C MET A 72 -8.26 -0.41 3.75
N SER A 73 -9.52 -0.35 4.19
CA SER A 73 -10.06 -1.26 5.21
C SER A 73 -11.27 -1.98 4.65
N TYR A 74 -11.24 -3.31 4.72
CA TYR A 74 -12.37 -4.17 4.35
C TYR A 74 -13.47 -4.13 5.42
N HIS A 75 -14.62 -4.72 5.12
CA HIS A 75 -15.76 -4.80 6.04
C HIS A 75 -15.48 -5.67 7.26
N ASN A 76 -14.63 -6.68 7.13
CA ASN A 76 -14.14 -7.57 8.20
C ASN A 76 -12.99 -6.94 9.03
N GLU A 77 -12.78 -5.64 8.91
CA GLU A 77 -11.72 -4.87 9.59
C GLU A 77 -10.27 -5.21 9.22
N SER A 78 -10.06 -6.16 8.30
CA SER A 78 -8.75 -6.38 7.70
C SER A 78 -8.29 -5.12 6.96
N SER A 79 -7.02 -4.76 7.15
CA SER A 79 -6.40 -3.61 6.49
C SER A 79 -5.57 -4.03 5.29
N HIS A 80 -5.56 -3.20 4.26
CA HIS A 80 -4.83 -3.39 3.02
C HIS A 80 -4.14 -2.09 2.64
N VAL A 81 -3.03 -2.18 1.91
CA VAL A 81 -2.31 -0.99 1.44
C VAL A 81 -2.07 -1.02 -0.06
N GLY A 82 -2.02 0.18 -0.65
CA GLY A 82 -1.68 0.38 -2.04
C GLY A 82 -0.94 1.69 -2.25
N LEU A 83 -0.35 1.85 -3.42
CA LEU A 83 0.32 3.05 -3.87
C LEU A 83 -0.57 3.77 -4.88
N PHE A 84 -0.80 5.07 -4.70
CA PHE A 84 -1.52 5.86 -5.68
C PHE A 84 -0.59 6.28 -6.83
N TYR A 85 -0.89 5.82 -8.04
CA TYR A 85 -0.10 6.06 -9.24
C TYR A 85 -1.00 6.23 -10.47
N ARG A 86 -0.83 7.35 -11.19
CA ARG A 86 -1.58 7.72 -12.39
C ARG A 86 -3.10 7.58 -12.19
N GLN A 87 -3.62 8.21 -11.13
CA GLN A 87 -5.05 8.19 -10.77
C GLN A 87 -5.63 6.80 -10.47
N ARG A 88 -4.76 5.83 -10.17
CA ARG A 88 -5.15 4.46 -9.83
C ARG A 88 -4.41 3.98 -8.59
N ILE A 89 -5.01 3.05 -7.87
CA ILE A 89 -4.38 2.36 -6.75
C ILE A 89 -3.69 1.12 -7.31
N PHE A 90 -2.39 1.05 -7.10
CA PHE A 90 -1.55 -0.10 -7.35
C PHE A 90 -1.41 -0.88 -6.05
N HIS A 91 -1.86 -2.13 -6.03
CA HIS A 91 -1.82 -2.98 -4.86
C HIS A 91 -1.63 -4.44 -5.23
N LEU A 92 -1.04 -5.21 -4.33
CA LEU A 92 -0.88 -6.65 -4.49
C LEU A 92 -2.00 -7.37 -3.72
N THR A 93 -2.61 -8.35 -4.35
CA THR A 93 -3.60 -9.26 -3.77
C THR A 93 -3.14 -10.70 -3.95
N GLU A 94 -3.84 -11.66 -3.35
CA GLU A 94 -3.58 -13.10 -3.57
C GLU A 94 -3.69 -13.50 -5.04
N LYS A 95 -4.50 -12.78 -5.83
CA LYS A 95 -4.65 -12.99 -7.27
C LYS A 95 -3.58 -12.30 -8.12
N GLY A 96 -2.57 -11.70 -7.47
CA GLY A 96 -1.54 -10.89 -8.10
C GLY A 96 -1.81 -9.39 -8.04
N VAL A 97 -1.09 -8.66 -8.88
CA VAL A 97 -1.02 -7.20 -8.85
C VAL A 97 -2.23 -6.62 -9.57
N GLN A 98 -2.93 -5.71 -8.90
CA GLN A 98 -4.12 -5.07 -9.42
C GLN A 98 -3.91 -3.56 -9.53
N ARG A 99 -4.58 -2.97 -10.53
CA ARG A 99 -4.60 -1.53 -10.76
C ARG A 99 -6.02 -1.01 -10.94
N ILE A 100 -6.61 -0.58 -9.84
CA ILE A 100 -8.01 -0.15 -9.78
C ILE A 100 -8.11 1.36 -9.63
N THR A 101 -9.18 1.94 -10.16
CA THR A 101 -9.52 3.35 -9.90
C THR A 101 -10.12 3.51 -8.50
N LEU A 102 -10.19 4.74 -7.99
CA LEU A 102 -10.88 5.02 -6.73
C LEU A 102 -12.36 4.63 -6.80
N GLU A 103 -13.03 4.85 -7.93
CA GLU A 103 -14.42 4.46 -8.14
C GLU A 103 -14.61 2.94 -8.05
N GLN A 104 -13.68 2.16 -8.60
CA GLN A 104 -13.69 0.69 -8.47
C GLN A 104 -13.39 0.23 -7.04
N ALA A 105 -12.56 0.96 -6.31
CA ALA A 105 -12.20 0.63 -4.93
C ALA A 105 -13.33 0.93 -3.91
N LYS A 106 -14.13 1.98 -4.14
CA LYS A 106 -15.24 2.37 -3.25
C LYS A 106 -16.18 1.22 -2.83
N PRO A 107 -16.69 0.36 -3.73
CA PRO A 107 -17.55 -0.75 -3.33
C PRO A 107 -16.79 -1.90 -2.65
N MET A 108 -15.47 -1.99 -2.81
CA MET A 108 -14.65 -3.08 -2.27
C MET A 108 -14.19 -2.84 -0.83
N PHE A 109 -14.05 -1.57 -0.45
CA PHE A 109 -13.47 -1.18 0.84
C PHE A 109 -14.41 -0.27 1.62
N LYS A 110 -14.65 -0.62 2.89
CA LYS A 110 -15.44 0.16 3.83
C LYS A 110 -14.86 1.56 4.05
N ARG A 111 -13.53 1.70 4.01
CA ARG A 111 -12.85 2.98 4.23
C ARG A 111 -11.55 3.05 3.45
N MET A 112 -11.25 4.22 2.91
CA MET A 112 -9.95 4.57 2.33
C MET A 112 -9.38 5.80 3.03
N ARG A 113 -8.08 5.81 3.29
CA ARG A 113 -7.33 6.92 3.88
C ARG A 113 -6.03 7.11 3.11
N PHE A 114 -5.63 8.35 2.93
CA PHE A 114 -4.46 8.72 2.15
C PHE A 114 -3.40 9.32 3.06
N TYR A 115 -2.15 8.95 2.83
CA TYR A 115 -1.02 9.35 3.65
C TYR A 115 0.18 9.71 2.77
N GLU A 116 0.84 10.82 3.07
CA GLU A 116 2.14 11.12 2.48
C GLU A 116 3.18 10.13 3.04
N PRO A 117 4.05 9.56 2.21
CA PRO A 117 5.13 8.71 2.70
C PRO A 117 6.06 9.51 3.61
N ASN A 118 6.41 8.95 4.76
CA ASN A 118 7.55 9.44 5.51
C ASN A 118 8.84 8.96 4.82
N LEU A 119 9.64 9.92 4.36
CA LEU A 119 10.92 9.69 3.67
C LEU A 119 12.11 10.02 4.58
N HIS A 120 11.87 10.41 5.82
CA HIS A 120 12.93 10.75 6.77
C HIS A 120 13.45 9.46 7.43
N HIS A 121 14.76 9.25 7.32
CA HIS A 121 15.55 8.31 8.11
C HIS A 121 16.00 8.98 9.41
#